data_AF-A0A8X6UHI4-F1
#
_entry.id   AF-A0A8X6UHI4-F1
#
_cell.length_a   1.000
_cell.length_b   1.000
_cell.length_c   1.000
_cell.angle_alpha   90.00
_cell.angle_beta   90.00
_cell.angle_gamma   90.00
#
_symmetry.space_group_name_H-M   'P 1'
#
loop_
_entity.id
_entity.type
_entity.pdbx_description
1 polymer ?
#
loop_
_entity_poly.entity_id
_entity_poly.type
_entity_poly.pdbx_seq_one_letter_code
_entity_poly.pdbx_strand_id
1 'polypeptide(L)'
;ELNLDLVQFPRPVYIFEIRIIPLGARVQADFPGGHRLGATNPSSFQLEFFVNDLSKRSASTFERLGSLDYKQNVDIQFPVSNKV
;
A
#
# COMPACT_ATOMS: atom_id res chain seq x y z
N GLU A 1 3.66 -2.40 -20.20
CA GLU A 1 3.56 -1.01 -19.71
C GLU A 1 3.72 -1.05 -18.20
N LEU A 2 4.49 -0.12 -17.61
CA LEU A 2 4.72 -0.08 -16.16
C LEU A 2 3.66 0.83 -15.54
N ASN A 3 2.76 0.25 -14.73
CA ASN A 3 1.79 1.02 -13.95
C ASN A 3 2.42 1.32 -12.58
N LEU A 4 2.79 2.58 -12.36
CA LEU A 4 3.45 3.03 -11.13
C LEU A 4 2.69 4.21 -10.55
N ASP A 5 2.55 4.22 -9.23
CA ASP A 5 1.99 5.33 -8.47
C ASP A 5 2.89 5.63 -7.26
N LEU A 6 2.79 6.85 -6.73
CA LEU A 6 3.63 7.34 -5.63
C LEU A 6 2.76 7.93 -4.52
N VAL A 7 2.86 7.33 -3.33
CA VAL A 7 2.27 7.89 -2.11
C VAL A 7 3.35 8.68 -1.36
N GLN A 8 3.10 9.97 -1.15
CA GLN A 8 3.99 10.85 -0.40
C GLN A 8 3.30 11.36 0.88
N PHE A 9 3.98 11.20 2.01
CA PHE A 9 3.53 11.71 3.30
C PHE A 9 4.15 13.09 3.58
N PRO A 10 3.45 13.99 4.30
CA PRO A 10 3.98 15.31 4.66
C PRO A 10 5.10 15.25 5.72
N ARG A 11 5.27 14.09 6.38
CA ARG A 11 6.29 13.83 7.42
C ARG A 11 6.71 12.36 7.35
N PRO A 12 7.88 11.98 7.92
CA PRO A 12 8.24 10.58 8.10
C PRO A 12 7.15 9.81 8.83
N VAL A 13 6.87 8.60 8.37
CA VAL A 13 5.90 7.67 8.97
C VAL A 13 6.52 6.30 9.11
N TYR A 14 6.00 5.49 10.03
CA TYR A 14 6.27 4.05 10.06
C TYR A 14 5.19 3.33 9.29
N ILE A 15 5.57 2.46 8.36
CA ILE A 15 4.62 1.63 7.62
C ILE A 15 4.48 0.30 8.35
N PHE A 16 3.28 0.02 8.86
CA PHE A 16 2.96 -1.24 9.55
C PHE A 16 2.23 -2.25 8.67
N GLU A 17 1.38 -1.76 7.76
CA GLU A 17 0.59 -2.59 6.87
C GLU A 17 0.24 -1.77 5.61
N ILE A 18 0.23 -2.43 4.46
CA ILE A 18 -0.36 -1.92 3.23
C ILE A 18 -1.58 -2.79 2.92
N ARG A 19 -2.74 -2.17 2.69
CA ARG A 19 -3.99 -2.88 2.39
C ARG A 19 -4.64 -2.37 1.13
N ILE A 20 -5.04 -3.28 0.26
CA ILE A 20 -5.77 -2.98 -0.96
C ILE A 20 -7.25 -3.07 -0.61
N ILE A 21 -8.03 -2.04 -0.95
CA ILE A 21 -9.45 -1.96 -0.62
C ILE A 21 -10.28 -2.52 -1.79
N PRO A 22 -10.89 -3.71 -1.67
CA PRO A 22 -11.60 -4.33 -2.78
C PRO A 22 -12.81 -3.51 -3.23
N LEU A 23 -13.21 -3.70 -4.50
CA LEU A 23 -14.45 -3.11 -5.03
C LEU A 23 -15.64 -3.43 -4.11
N GLY A 24 -16.36 -2.38 -3.73
CA GLY A 24 -17.57 -2.46 -2.93
C GLY A 24 -17.37 -2.62 -1.42
N ALA A 25 -16.12 -2.75 -0.93
CA ALA A 25 -15.82 -2.80 0.49
C ALA A 25 -16.23 -1.50 1.20
N ARG A 26 -16.77 -1.65 2.41
CA ARG A 26 -17.02 -0.53 3.32
C ARG A 26 -15.78 -0.34 4.19
N VAL A 27 -15.17 0.83 4.11
CA VAL A 27 -14.02 1.20 4.95
C VAL A 27 -14.47 2.33 5.85
N GLN A 28 -14.28 2.15 7.15
CA GLN A 28 -14.35 3.23 8.10
C GLN A 28 -12.96 3.87 8.15
N ALA A 29 -12.84 5.07 7.60
CA ALA A 29 -11.64 5.87 7.68
C ALA A 29 -11.97 7.17 8.42
N ASP A 30 -10.99 7.79 9.06
CA ASP A 30 -11.12 9.08 9.78
C ASP A 30 -11.30 10.28 8.82
N PHE A 31 -11.93 10.05 7.67
CA PHE A 31 -12.36 11.09 6.77
C PHE A 31 -13.85 11.39 7.02
N PRO A 32 -14.24 12.66 7.15
CA PRO A 32 -15.65 13.02 7.24
C PRO A 32 -16.37 12.53 5.97
N GLY A 33 -17.47 11.77 6.12
CA GLY A 33 -18.38 11.48 4.99
C GLY A 33 -18.74 10.02 4.71
N GLY A 34 -18.24 9.02 5.45
CA GLY A 34 -18.75 7.63 5.39
C GLY A 34 -18.76 7.03 3.96
N HIS A 35 -17.76 7.34 3.15
CA HIS A 35 -17.75 6.99 1.73
C HIS A 35 -17.43 5.50 1.49
N ARG A 36 -18.08 4.92 0.48
CA ARG A 36 -17.77 3.60 -0.06
C ARG A 36 -16.53 3.71 -0.96
N LEU A 37 -15.34 3.56 -0.36
CA LEU A 37 -14.06 3.75 -1.05
C LEU A 37 -13.54 2.51 -1.80
N GLY A 38 -14.19 1.35 -1.64
CA GLY A 38 -13.83 0.15 -2.38
C GLY A 38 -14.10 0.31 -3.87
N ALA A 39 -13.06 0.61 -4.65
CA ALA A 39 -13.14 0.77 -6.11
C ALA A 39 -12.08 -0.04 -6.87
N THR A 40 -11.26 -0.86 -6.19
CA THR A 40 -10.18 -1.60 -6.85
C THR A 40 -10.72 -2.68 -7.79
N ASN A 41 -10.33 -2.59 -9.06
CA ASN A 41 -10.57 -3.54 -10.15
C ASN A 41 -9.30 -3.59 -11.02
N PRO A 42 -8.77 -4.76 -11.45
CA PRO A 42 -9.33 -6.11 -11.38
C PRO A 42 -9.36 -6.74 -9.98
N SER A 43 -10.04 -7.88 -9.83
CA SER A 43 -10.13 -8.62 -8.55
C SER A 43 -8.88 -9.41 -8.18
N SER A 44 -7.85 -9.44 -9.05
CA SER A 44 -6.53 -10.00 -8.73
C SER A 44 -5.45 -9.38 -9.62
N PHE A 45 -4.30 -9.08 -9.02
CA PHE A 45 -3.11 -8.54 -9.68
C PHE A 45 -1.93 -8.61 -8.70
N GLN A 46 -0.71 -8.50 -9.24
CA GLN A 46 0.50 -8.45 -8.44
C GLN A 46 0.94 -7.01 -8.20
N LEU A 47 1.36 -6.70 -6.98
CA LEU A 47 1.97 -5.43 -6.59
C LEU A 47 3.38 -5.65 -6.08
N GLU A 48 4.26 -4.72 -6.41
CA GLU A 48 5.55 -4.55 -5.75
C GLU A 48 5.58 -3.22 -5.03
N PHE A 49 6.08 -3.23 -3.79
CA PHE A 49 6.19 -2.05 -2.96
C PHE A 49 7.65 -1.63 -2.83
N PHE A 50 7.87 -0.34 -3.03
CA PHE A 50 9.17 0.31 -2.85
C PHE A 50 9.01 1.49 -1.92
N VAL A 51 9.99 1.71 -1.05
CA VAL A 51 9.96 2.76 -0.02
C VAL A 51 11.25 3.53 0.04
N ASN A 52 11.16 4.78 0.45
CA ASN A 52 12.32 5.60 0.74
C ASN A 52 12.67 5.39 2.22
N ASP A 53 13.53 4.42 2.50
CA ASP A 53 13.98 4.11 3.86
C ASP A 53 14.93 5.22 4.37
N LEU A 54 14.40 6.09 5.22
CA LEU A 54 15.12 7.23 5.78
C LEU A 54 16.24 6.80 6.76
N SER A 55 16.27 5.54 7.19
CA SER A 55 17.40 5.00 7.97
C SER A 55 18.65 4.81 7.10
N LYS A 56 18.49 4.67 5.79
CA LYS A 56 19.57 4.42 4.82
C LYS A 56 19.94 5.68 4.07
N ARG A 57 20.61 6.60 4.77
CA ARG A 57 20.99 7.94 4.25
C ARG A 57 21.83 7.94 2.98
N SER A 58 22.49 6.83 2.64
CA SER A 58 23.33 6.69 1.44
C SER A 58 22.61 6.00 0.28
N ALA A 59 21.35 5.59 0.43
CA ALA A 59 20.59 4.99 -0.65
C ALA A 59 20.29 6.05 -1.73
N SER A 60 20.63 5.75 -2.97
CA SER A 60 20.33 6.59 -4.14
C SER A 60 19.02 6.21 -4.83
N THR A 61 18.35 5.15 -4.35
CA THR A 61 17.13 4.59 -4.93
C THR A 61 16.18 4.15 -3.82
N PHE A 62 14.90 4.00 -4.17
CA PHE A 62 13.95 3.32 -3.30
C PHE A 62 14.39 1.87 -3.06
N GLU A 63 14.08 1.36 -1.87
CA GLU A 63 14.31 -0.04 -1.54
C GLU A 63 13.04 -0.86 -1.69
N ARG A 64 13.20 -2.11 -2.13
CA ARG A 64 12.09 -3.05 -2.24
C ARG A 64 11.63 -3.46 -0.85
N LEU A 65 10.40 -3.06 -0.50
CA LEU A 65 9.74 -3.44 0.74
C LEU A 65 9.18 -4.86 0.67
N GLY A 66 8.62 -5.24 -0.49
CA GLY A 66 8.02 -6.55 -0.69
C GLY A 66 7.06 -6.57 -1.87
N SER A 67 6.25 -7.62 -1.93
CA SER A 67 5.23 -7.81 -2.96
C SER A 67 3.98 -8.44 -2.37
N LEU A 68 2.83 -8.12 -2.97
CA LEU A 68 1.54 -8.71 -2.64
C LEU A 68 0.89 -9.23 -3.91
N ASP A 69 0.56 -10.52 -3.91
CA ASP A 69 -0.31 -11.12 -4.92
C ASP A 69 -1.76 -10.88 -4.49
N TYR A 70 -2.26 -9.66 -4.75
CA TYR A 70 -3.61 -9.29 -4.36
C TYR A 70 -4.62 -10.22 -5.01
N LYS A 71 -5.53 -10.74 -4.17
CA LYS A 71 -6.66 -11.53 -4.59
C LYS A 71 -7.85 -11.21 -3.71
N GLN A 72 -8.87 -10.62 -4.32
CA GLN A 72 -10.09 -10.21 -3.63
C GLN A 72 -10.68 -11.35 -2.81
N ASN A 73 -11.00 -11.07 -1.54
CA ASN A 73 -11.54 -12.01 -0.55
C ASN A 73 -10.58 -13.14 -0.11
N VAL A 74 -9.32 -13.14 -0.56
CA VAL A 74 -8.32 -14.14 -0.16
C VAL A 74 -7.15 -13.47 0.53
N ASP A 75 -6.47 -12.56 -0.16
CA ASP A 75 -5.33 -11.84 0.36
C ASP A 75 -5.36 -10.40 -0.13
N ILE A 76 -5.47 -9.48 0.83
CA ILE A 76 -5.60 -8.05 0.57
C ILE A 76 -4.62 -7.22 1.41
N GLN A 77 -3.78 -7.88 2.22
CA GLN A 77 -2.96 -7.23 3.25
C GLN A 77 -1.51 -7.63 3.11
N PHE A 78 -0.63 -6.64 3.18
CA PHE A 78 0.80 -6.81 3.26
C PHE A 78 1.28 -6.28 4.62
N PRO A 79 1.41 -7.14 5.65
CA PRO A 79 1.97 -6.73 6.93
C PRO A 79 3.47 -6.48 6.78
N VAL A 80 3.95 -5.39 7.38
CA VAL A 80 5.37 -5.02 7.34
C VAL A 80 6.05 -5.47 8.63
N SER A 81 6.95 -6.44 8.52
CA SER A 81 7.58 -7.10 9.67
C SER A 81 8.62 -6.24 10.38
N ASN A 82 9.27 -5.33 9.66
CA ASN A 82 10.32 -4.45 10.19
C ASN A 82 9.83 -3.01 10.17
N LYS A 83 10.22 -2.20 11.16
CA LYS A 83 9.91 -0.77 11.14
C LYS A 83 10.66 -0.12 9.98
N VAL A 84 9.94 0.25 8.93
CA VAL A 84 10.43 1.04 7.80
C VAL A 84 9.72 2.37 7.77
#